data_AF-A0A953EAS5-F1
#
_entry.id   AF-A0A953EAS5-F1
#
_cell.length_a   1.000
_cell.length_b   1.000
_cell.length_c   1.000
_cell.angle_alpha   90.00
_cell.angle_beta   90.00
_cell.angle_gamma   90.00
#
_symmetry.space_group_name_H-M   'P 1'
#
loop_
_entity.id
_entity.type
_entity.pdbx_description
1 polymer ?
#
loop_
_entity_poly.entity_id
_entity_poly.type
_entity_poly.pdbx_seq_one_letter_code
_entity_poly.pdbx_strand_id
1 'polypeptide(L)'
;MDDVSYRMLELDVEAPPPSIEFRDGEAGIALILRRKRRPVGFLLQDRGSRSRIGAEEVARLVSREAAARVLQDRLREELGPGPSRTPMPPVSVAICTRNRPEQLRRCLDSLRALDPPPEALAAGFEILVIDNAPPDDATRRIVEGFPGIRYVLEPKPGLNFARNRALREARGDILAFVDDDVVVDHGWLGGLHAAWSENPDARGFTGLVLPYTLSSRAQILFEQRGGFRRGFDRIRYRQAQLDNALFPCSAGIFGAGANMAFDRATLLAIGGFDEALDTGPP
;
A
#
# COMPACT_ATOMS: atom_id res chain seq x y z
N MET A 1 31.02 -12.61 -5.50
CA MET A 1 29.58 -12.49 -5.80
C MET A 1 29.05 -11.66 -4.66
N ASP A 2 28.89 -10.35 -4.88
CA ASP A 2 28.65 -9.42 -3.78
C ASP A 2 27.34 -9.78 -3.07
N ASP A 3 27.31 -9.70 -1.75
CA ASP A 3 26.06 -9.75 -0.99
C ASP A 3 25.18 -8.60 -1.49
N VAL A 4 23.99 -8.90 -2.02
CA VAL A 4 23.09 -7.87 -2.58
C VAL A 4 21.69 -7.89 -2.00
N SER A 5 21.45 -8.67 -0.94
CA SER A 5 20.11 -8.83 -0.39
C SER A 5 19.97 -8.20 0.99
N TYR A 6 18.83 -7.56 1.25
CA TYR A 6 18.43 -7.14 2.59
C TYR A 6 17.29 -8.03 3.03
N ARG A 7 17.43 -8.64 4.21
CA ARG A 7 16.33 -9.41 4.81
C ARG A 7 15.31 -8.45 5.41
N MET A 8 14.06 -8.61 4.98
CA MET A 8 12.91 -7.93 5.57
C MET A 8 12.57 -8.56 6.93
N LEU A 9 12.44 -7.74 7.97
CA LEU A 9 12.06 -8.15 9.32
C LEU A 9 10.99 -7.20 9.86
N GLU A 10 10.09 -7.73 10.68
CA GLU A 10 9.13 -6.94 11.41
C GLU A 10 9.44 -6.97 12.90
N LEU A 11 9.37 -5.81 13.56
CA LEU A 11 9.58 -5.68 15.00
C LEU A 11 8.39 -4.97 15.65
N ASP A 12 7.86 -5.55 16.72
CA ASP A 12 6.94 -4.85 17.60
C ASP A 12 7.74 -3.92 18.52
N VAL A 13 7.47 -2.62 18.44
CA VAL A 13 8.14 -1.59 19.24
C VAL A 13 7.72 -1.60 20.71
N GLU A 14 6.67 -2.34 21.06
CA GLU A 14 6.24 -2.54 22.45
C GLU A 14 6.89 -3.79 23.08
N ALA A 15 7.58 -4.62 22.29
CA ALA A 15 8.33 -5.76 22.77
C ALA A 15 9.81 -5.39 23.05
N PRO A 16 10.50 -6.14 23.94
CA PRO A 16 11.94 -6.00 24.13
C PRO A 16 12.71 -6.16 22.80
N PRO A 17 13.62 -5.23 22.44
CA PRO A 17 14.37 -5.31 21.19
C PRO A 17 15.21 -6.59 21.09
N PRO A 18 15.12 -7.35 19.99
CA PRO A 18 15.93 -8.55 19.82
C PRO A 18 17.37 -8.17 19.44
N SER A 19 18.29 -9.11 19.61
CA SER A 19 19.54 -9.07 18.84
C SER A 19 19.30 -9.69 17.46
N ILE A 20 19.96 -9.16 16.44
CA ILE A 20 19.78 -9.61 15.05
C ILE A 20 21.12 -10.10 14.52
N GLU A 21 21.17 -11.35 14.12
CA GLU A 21 22.31 -11.95 13.41
C GLU A 21 22.10 -11.82 11.91
N PHE A 22 23.19 -11.50 11.20
CA PHE A 22 23.20 -11.48 9.74
C PHE A 22 23.52 -12.88 9.21
N ARG A 23 22.80 -13.28 8.17
CA ARG A 23 23.04 -14.54 7.45
C ARG A 23 24.09 -14.34 6.35
N ASP A 24 24.75 -15.41 5.96
CA ASP A 24 25.59 -15.41 4.77
C ASP A 24 24.76 -14.97 3.55
N GLY A 25 25.27 -14.06 2.72
CA GLY A 25 24.50 -13.50 1.60
C GLY A 25 23.80 -12.17 1.88
N GLU A 26 23.69 -11.75 3.16
CA GLU A 26 22.97 -10.55 3.56
C GLU A 26 23.87 -9.31 3.55
N ALA A 27 23.53 -8.33 2.72
CA ALA A 27 24.16 -7.01 2.73
C ALA A 27 23.63 -6.12 3.86
N GLY A 28 22.46 -6.44 4.40
CA GLY A 28 21.82 -5.68 5.45
C GLY A 28 20.46 -6.25 5.84
N ILE A 29 19.71 -5.48 6.61
CA ILE A 29 18.33 -5.76 7.00
C ILE A 29 17.46 -4.54 6.73
N ALA A 30 16.17 -4.80 6.48
CA ALA A 30 15.13 -3.79 6.46
C ALA A 30 14.15 -4.09 7.58
N LEU A 31 13.95 -3.14 8.49
CA LEU A 31 13.04 -3.30 9.63
C LEU A 31 11.76 -2.54 9.37
N ILE A 32 10.63 -3.25 9.36
CA ILE A 32 9.29 -2.68 9.50
C ILE A 32 8.99 -2.63 11.00
N LEU A 33 8.82 -1.42 11.53
CA LEU A 33 8.50 -1.21 12.93
C LEU A 33 6.98 -1.15 13.07
N ARG A 34 6.41 -1.95 13.96
CA ARG A 34 4.97 -1.99 14.22
C ARG A 34 4.66 -1.66 15.66
N ARG A 35 3.52 -1.01 15.90
CA ARG A 35 2.90 -0.87 17.21
C ARG A 35 1.46 -1.34 17.11
N LYS A 36 1.03 -2.27 17.98
CA LYS A 36 -0.31 -2.89 17.90
C LYS A 36 -0.66 -3.31 16.47
N ARG A 37 0.30 -3.99 15.81
CA ARG A 37 0.23 -4.45 14.41
C ARG A 37 0.24 -3.36 13.32
N ARG A 38 0.12 -2.07 13.65
CA ARG A 38 0.19 -0.98 12.66
C ARG A 38 1.65 -0.56 12.37
N PRO A 39 2.04 -0.34 11.10
CA PRO A 39 3.35 0.21 10.76
C PRO A 39 3.54 1.62 11.34
N VAL A 40 4.64 1.82 12.06
CA VAL A 40 5.05 3.10 12.67
C VAL A 40 6.48 3.50 12.30
N GLY A 41 7.17 2.72 11.48
CA GLY A 41 8.50 3.07 10.99
C GLY A 41 9.04 2.06 10.00
N PHE A 42 10.02 2.50 9.23
CA PHE A 42 10.78 1.65 8.32
C PHE A 42 12.21 2.16 8.25
N LEU A 43 13.19 1.27 8.44
CA LEU A 43 14.60 1.64 8.29
C LEU A 43 15.40 0.54 7.60
N LEU A 44 16.41 0.96 6.86
CA LEU A 44 17.43 0.09 6.29
C LEU A 44 18.67 0.15 7.17
N GLN A 45 19.28 -1.00 7.43
CA GLN A 45 20.51 -1.11 8.20
C GLN A 45 21.49 -2.02 7.49
N ASP A 46 22.57 -1.43 6.99
CA ASP A 46 23.66 -2.14 6.33
C ASP A 46 24.40 -3.02 7.34
N ARG A 47 24.82 -4.20 6.90
CA ARG A 47 25.64 -5.13 7.69
C ARG A 47 27.03 -4.56 7.95
N GLY A 48 27.64 -3.94 6.95
CA GLY A 48 29.06 -3.59 6.96
C GLY A 48 29.91 -4.85 7.23
N SER A 49 30.88 -4.74 8.14
CA SER A 49 31.73 -5.87 8.56
C SER A 49 31.15 -6.67 9.75
N ARG A 50 29.91 -6.40 10.17
CA ARG A 50 29.34 -6.97 11.39
C ARG A 50 28.70 -8.33 11.12
N SER A 51 28.76 -9.23 12.10
CA SER A 51 27.99 -10.47 12.11
C SER A 51 26.66 -10.35 12.87
N ARG A 52 26.54 -9.35 13.75
CA ARG A 52 25.37 -9.15 14.63
C ARG A 52 25.16 -7.68 15.00
N ILE A 53 23.91 -7.33 15.27
CA ILE A 53 23.48 -6.11 15.97
C ILE A 53 22.93 -6.52 17.35
N GLY A 54 23.46 -5.93 18.41
CA GLY A 54 23.01 -6.17 19.78
C GLY A 54 21.67 -5.50 20.09
N ALA A 55 20.93 -6.03 21.07
CA ALA A 55 19.61 -5.53 21.47
C ALA A 55 19.60 -4.02 21.79
N GLU A 56 20.62 -3.51 22.49
CA GLU A 56 20.74 -2.07 22.79
C GLU A 56 20.89 -1.21 21.54
N GLU A 57 21.63 -1.69 20.53
CA GLU A 57 21.78 -0.98 19.27
C GLU A 57 20.46 -1.00 18.49
N VAL A 58 19.77 -2.14 18.43
CA VAL A 58 18.41 -2.22 17.87
C VAL A 58 17.47 -1.24 18.58
N ALA A 59 17.52 -1.17 19.92
CA ALA A 59 16.72 -0.23 20.70
C ALA A 59 16.99 1.24 20.30
N ARG A 60 18.26 1.61 20.09
CA ARG A 60 18.64 2.95 19.61
C ARG A 60 18.13 3.23 18.20
N LEU A 61 18.24 2.26 17.29
CA LEU A 61 17.73 2.37 15.92
C LEU A 61 16.21 2.58 15.91
N VAL A 62 15.48 1.75 16.65
CA VAL A 62 14.01 1.83 16.80
C VAL A 62 13.59 3.16 17.41
N SER A 63 14.26 3.58 18.49
CA SER A 63 13.95 4.85 19.17
C SER A 63 14.16 6.05 18.24
N ARG A 64 15.28 6.09 17.52
CA ARG A 64 15.57 7.16 16.56
C ARG A 64 14.54 7.23 15.44
N GLU A 65 14.10 6.08 14.95
CA GLU A 65 13.15 6.00 13.84
C GLU A 65 11.72 6.32 14.28
N ALA A 66 11.21 5.68 15.34
CA ALA A 66 9.78 5.62 15.62
C ALA A 66 9.33 6.30 16.93
N ALA A 67 10.22 6.76 17.82
CA ALA A 67 9.81 7.23 19.16
C ALA A 67 8.78 8.36 19.12
N ALA A 68 8.97 9.35 18.24
CA ALA A 68 8.03 10.47 18.11
C ALA A 68 6.62 9.99 17.70
N ARG A 69 6.54 9.06 16.74
CA ARG A 69 5.26 8.50 16.26
C ARG A 69 4.60 7.60 17.28
N VAL A 70 5.39 6.78 17.99
CA VAL A 70 4.89 5.98 19.13
C VAL A 70 4.31 6.88 20.21
N LEU A 71 4.97 7.99 20.54
CA LEU A 71 4.45 8.96 21.51
C LEU A 71 3.16 9.62 21.01
N GLN A 72 3.13 10.10 19.77
CA GLN A 72 1.92 10.70 19.17
C GLN A 72 0.74 9.73 19.15
N ASP A 73 1.00 8.46 18.85
CA ASP A 73 -0.02 7.42 18.84
C ASP A 73 -0.60 7.17 20.23
N ARG A 74 0.25 7.09 21.26
CA ARG A 74 -0.20 6.95 22.65
C ARG A 74 -1.04 8.15 23.08
N LEU A 75 -0.58 9.37 22.77
CA LEU A 75 -1.33 10.58 23.06
C LEU A 75 -2.69 10.59 22.35
N ARG A 76 -2.77 10.11 21.11
CA ARG A 76 -4.05 9.99 20.39
C ARG A 76 -4.98 8.95 21.01
N GLU A 77 -4.45 7.84 21.51
CA GLU A 77 -5.25 6.82 22.22
C GLU A 77 -5.80 7.35 23.55
N GLU A 78 -5.02 8.12 24.29
CA GLU A 78 -5.41 8.64 25.61
C GLU A 78 -6.27 9.90 25.54
N LEU A 79 -5.96 10.81 24.61
CA LEU A 79 -6.53 12.16 24.54
C LEU A 79 -7.40 12.40 23.29
N GLY A 80 -7.32 11.51 22.31
CA GLY A 80 -8.02 11.69 21.04
C GLY A 80 -9.53 11.61 21.20
N PRO A 81 -10.29 12.23 20.27
CA PRO A 81 -11.71 11.90 20.18
C PRO A 81 -11.84 10.40 20.01
N GLY A 82 -12.78 9.79 20.73
CA GLY A 82 -13.13 8.38 20.54
C GLY A 82 -13.42 8.08 19.06
N PRO A 83 -13.44 6.80 18.65
CA PRO A 83 -13.57 6.42 17.25
C PRO A 83 -14.71 7.18 16.57
N SER A 84 -14.38 7.88 15.47
CA SER A 84 -15.37 8.59 14.66
C SER A 84 -16.40 7.58 14.16
N ARG A 85 -17.68 7.87 14.42
CA ARG A 85 -18.79 6.98 14.11
C ARG A 85 -19.29 7.14 12.67
N THR A 86 -18.63 7.94 11.84
CA THR A 86 -19.02 8.08 10.43
C THR A 86 -18.82 6.74 9.74
N PRO A 87 -19.91 6.07 9.30
CA PRO A 87 -19.80 4.80 8.61
C PRO A 87 -19.02 4.99 7.33
N MET A 88 -18.15 4.04 7.03
CA MET A 88 -17.50 4.01 5.73
C MET A 88 -18.53 3.68 4.66
N PRO A 89 -18.48 4.33 3.48
CA PRO A 89 -19.28 3.92 2.34
C PRO A 89 -18.81 2.56 1.80
N PRO A 90 -19.64 1.84 1.02
CA PRO A 90 -19.24 0.58 0.41
C PRO A 90 -17.98 0.73 -0.45
N VAL A 91 -17.09 -0.26 -0.41
CA VAL A 91 -15.78 -0.23 -1.08
C VAL A 91 -15.69 -1.27 -2.18
N SER A 92 -15.29 -0.84 -3.38
CA SER A 92 -14.81 -1.72 -4.44
C SER A 92 -13.29 -1.66 -4.48
N VAL A 93 -12.62 -2.80 -4.30
CA VAL A 93 -11.19 -2.95 -4.56
C VAL A 93 -11.02 -3.44 -6.00
N ALA A 94 -10.32 -2.67 -6.82
CA ALA A 94 -10.04 -2.99 -8.21
C ALA A 94 -8.55 -3.31 -8.42
N ILE A 95 -8.29 -4.43 -9.07
CA ILE A 95 -6.97 -4.89 -9.46
C ILE A 95 -6.95 -4.94 -10.99
N CYS A 96 -6.20 -4.04 -11.61
CA CYS A 96 -5.98 -4.06 -13.05
C CYS A 96 -4.74 -4.91 -13.33
N THR A 97 -4.88 -5.94 -14.15
CA THR A 97 -3.81 -6.90 -14.41
C THR A 97 -3.70 -7.23 -15.89
N ARG A 98 -2.49 -7.55 -16.33
CA ARG A 98 -2.21 -8.01 -17.70
C ARG A 98 -1.03 -8.96 -17.67
N ASN A 99 -1.27 -10.23 -18.01
CA ASN A 99 -0.24 -11.26 -18.20
C ASN A 99 0.62 -11.52 -16.95
N ARG A 100 0.02 -11.42 -15.76
CA ARG A 100 0.71 -11.55 -14.46
C ARG A 100 -0.06 -12.45 -13.46
N PRO A 101 -0.45 -13.68 -13.85
CA PRO A 101 -1.33 -14.51 -13.03
C PRO A 101 -0.74 -14.88 -11.66
N GLU A 102 0.57 -15.06 -11.53
CA GLU A 102 1.21 -15.40 -10.25
C GLU A 102 1.30 -14.20 -9.31
N GLN A 103 1.59 -13.00 -9.83
CA GLN A 103 1.57 -11.77 -9.04
C GLN A 103 0.14 -11.54 -8.51
N LEU A 104 -0.84 -11.61 -9.41
CA LEU A 104 -2.26 -11.49 -9.07
C LEU A 104 -2.66 -12.48 -7.97
N ARG A 105 -2.28 -13.76 -8.09
CA ARG A 105 -2.60 -14.78 -7.08
C ARG A 105 -2.11 -14.34 -5.69
N ARG A 106 -0.88 -13.86 -5.57
CA ARG A 106 -0.33 -13.37 -4.28
C ARG A 106 -1.09 -12.15 -3.77
N CYS A 107 -1.44 -11.20 -4.64
CA CYS A 107 -2.26 -10.05 -4.28
C CYS A 107 -3.62 -10.51 -3.72
N LEU A 108 -4.29 -11.43 -4.41
CA LEU A 108 -5.58 -11.98 -3.98
C LEU A 108 -5.48 -12.76 -2.66
N ASP A 109 -4.41 -13.53 -2.45
CA ASP A 109 -4.16 -14.23 -1.19
C ASP A 109 -3.99 -13.24 -0.03
N SER A 110 -3.31 -12.11 -0.26
CA SER A 110 -3.16 -11.06 0.76
C SER A 110 -4.48 -10.36 1.09
N LEU A 111 -5.35 -10.13 0.09
CA LEU A 111 -6.68 -9.55 0.29
C LEU A 111 -7.61 -10.48 1.08
N ARG A 112 -7.47 -11.80 0.91
CA ARG A 112 -8.19 -12.79 1.74
C ARG A 112 -7.72 -12.81 3.19
N ALA A 113 -6.48 -12.40 3.45
CA ALA A 113 -5.88 -12.35 4.77
C ALA A 113 -6.11 -11.00 5.49
N LEU A 114 -6.96 -10.13 4.94
CA LEU A 114 -7.37 -8.89 5.60
C LEU A 114 -8.09 -9.20 6.92
N ASP A 115 -7.82 -8.36 7.93
CA ASP A 115 -8.45 -8.39 9.24
C ASP A 115 -9.18 -7.05 9.50
N PRO A 116 -10.22 -6.73 8.71
CA PRO A 116 -10.88 -5.44 8.82
C PRO A 116 -11.80 -5.38 10.05
N PRO A 117 -11.99 -4.18 10.63
CA PRO A 117 -12.97 -4.00 11.70
C PRO A 117 -14.39 -4.31 11.18
N PRO A 118 -15.31 -4.83 12.01
CA PRO A 118 -16.66 -5.21 11.58
C PRO A 118 -17.41 -4.09 10.85
N GLU A 119 -17.19 -2.84 11.24
CA GLU A 119 -17.79 -1.65 10.64
C GLU A 119 -17.36 -1.44 9.18
N ALA A 120 -16.12 -1.80 8.84
CA ALA A 120 -15.62 -1.72 7.47
C ALA A 120 -16.24 -2.81 6.57
N LEU A 121 -16.56 -3.98 7.11
CA LEU A 121 -17.25 -5.03 6.37
C LEU A 121 -18.75 -4.76 6.22
N ALA A 122 -19.38 -4.19 7.25
CA ALA A 122 -20.81 -3.87 7.25
C ALA A 122 -21.20 -2.86 6.16
N ALA A 123 -20.26 -1.99 5.76
CA ALA A 123 -20.42 -1.04 4.66
C ALA A 123 -20.63 -1.71 3.30
N GLY A 124 -20.18 -2.95 3.12
CA GLY A 124 -20.15 -3.64 1.83
C GLY A 124 -18.76 -3.54 1.19
N PHE A 125 -18.24 -4.70 0.78
CA PHE A 125 -16.89 -4.85 0.25
C PHE A 125 -16.92 -5.81 -0.94
N GLU A 126 -16.34 -5.41 -2.06
CA GLU A 126 -16.15 -6.28 -3.22
C GLU A 126 -14.74 -6.17 -3.79
N ILE A 127 -14.29 -7.25 -4.43
CA ILE A 127 -13.02 -7.29 -5.17
C ILE A 127 -13.34 -7.52 -6.65
N LEU A 128 -12.78 -6.66 -7.50
CA LEU A 128 -12.88 -6.68 -8.95
C LEU A 128 -11.49 -6.93 -9.53
N VAL A 129 -11.36 -7.96 -10.36
CA VAL A 129 -10.17 -8.17 -11.19
C VAL A 129 -10.50 -7.75 -12.61
N ILE A 130 -9.82 -6.71 -13.09
CA ILE A 130 -9.91 -6.24 -14.47
C ILE A 130 -8.75 -6.84 -15.25
N ASP A 131 -9.05 -7.87 -16.03
CA ASP A 131 -8.09 -8.55 -16.89
C ASP A 131 -7.98 -7.81 -18.22
N ASN A 132 -6.83 -7.19 -18.46
CA ASN A 132 -6.64 -6.21 -19.54
C ASN A 132 -5.97 -6.83 -20.76
N ALA A 133 -6.76 -7.02 -21.82
CA ALA A 133 -6.35 -7.60 -23.10
C ALA A 133 -5.47 -8.87 -22.93
N PRO A 134 -5.96 -9.88 -22.18
CA PRO A 134 -5.21 -11.10 -21.92
C PRO A 134 -4.99 -11.91 -23.22
N PRO A 135 -3.83 -12.57 -23.38
CA PRO A 135 -3.53 -13.43 -24.52
C PRO A 135 -4.18 -14.82 -24.39
N ASP A 136 -4.58 -15.19 -23.18
CA ASP A 136 -5.17 -16.49 -22.83
C ASP A 136 -6.14 -16.35 -21.64
N ASP A 137 -6.57 -17.48 -21.06
CA ASP A 137 -7.48 -17.56 -19.93
C ASP A 137 -6.77 -17.77 -18.58
N ALA A 138 -5.44 -17.64 -18.50
CA ALA A 138 -4.69 -17.92 -17.28
C ALA A 138 -5.18 -17.08 -16.09
N THR A 139 -5.30 -15.76 -16.26
CA THR A 139 -5.84 -14.84 -15.25
C THR A 139 -7.24 -15.27 -14.79
N ARG A 140 -8.13 -15.59 -15.73
CA ARG A 140 -9.49 -16.03 -15.42
C ARG A 140 -9.49 -17.27 -14.54
N ARG A 141 -8.68 -18.28 -14.85
CA ARG A 141 -8.54 -19.49 -14.02
C ARG A 141 -8.01 -19.20 -12.61
N ILE A 142 -7.12 -18.21 -12.46
CA ILE A 142 -6.71 -17.74 -11.13
C ILE A 142 -7.95 -17.25 -10.38
N VAL A 143 -8.69 -16.30 -10.95
CA VAL A 143 -9.84 -15.65 -10.29
C VAL A 143 -10.95 -16.64 -9.95
N GLU A 144 -11.23 -17.63 -10.80
CA GLU A 144 -12.24 -18.69 -10.53
C GLU A 144 -11.89 -19.53 -9.28
N GLY A 145 -10.62 -19.59 -8.87
CA GLY A 145 -10.19 -20.18 -7.59
C GLY A 145 -10.46 -19.31 -6.36
N PHE A 146 -10.99 -18.09 -6.55
CA PHE A 146 -11.27 -17.13 -5.49
C PHE A 146 -12.78 -16.80 -5.39
N PRO A 147 -13.56 -17.51 -4.53
CA PRO A 147 -14.97 -17.21 -4.34
C PRO A 147 -15.18 -15.76 -3.88
N GLY A 148 -16.22 -15.12 -4.43
CA GLY A 148 -16.57 -13.74 -4.11
C GLY A 148 -15.82 -12.67 -4.91
N ILE A 149 -14.85 -13.05 -5.74
CA ILE A 149 -14.13 -12.12 -6.61
C ILE A 149 -14.82 -12.03 -7.97
N ARG A 150 -15.07 -10.81 -8.45
CA ARG A 150 -15.66 -10.57 -9.76
C ARG A 150 -14.56 -10.41 -10.81
N TYR A 151 -14.58 -11.26 -11.83
CA TYR A 151 -13.74 -11.12 -13.01
C TYR A 151 -14.41 -10.21 -14.05
N VAL A 152 -13.65 -9.30 -14.65
CA VAL A 152 -14.09 -8.44 -15.75
C VAL A 152 -13.00 -8.38 -16.81
N LEU A 153 -13.38 -8.64 -18.08
CA LEU A 153 -12.50 -8.48 -19.23
C LEU A 153 -12.53 -7.03 -19.75
N GLU A 154 -11.37 -6.39 -19.88
CA GLU A 154 -11.18 -5.16 -20.66
C GLU A 154 -10.42 -5.49 -21.95
N PRO A 155 -11.06 -5.46 -23.14
CA PRO A 155 -10.43 -5.91 -24.37
C PRO A 155 -9.38 -4.94 -24.93
N LYS A 156 -9.39 -3.65 -24.55
CA LYS A 156 -8.41 -2.68 -25.06
C LYS A 156 -7.16 -2.65 -24.20
N PRO A 157 -5.96 -2.88 -24.75
CA PRO A 157 -4.74 -2.86 -23.96
C PRO A 157 -4.45 -1.47 -23.42
N GLY A 158 -4.12 -1.39 -22.13
CA GLY A 158 -3.71 -0.16 -21.44
C GLY A 158 -4.29 -0.06 -20.03
N LEU A 159 -3.51 0.51 -19.12
CA LEU A 159 -3.83 0.58 -17.70
C LEU A 159 -4.98 1.55 -17.45
N ASN A 160 -5.05 2.66 -18.17
CA ASN A 160 -6.13 3.63 -18.01
C ASN A 160 -7.45 3.09 -18.57
N PHE A 161 -7.42 2.28 -19.65
CA PHE A 161 -8.61 1.53 -20.08
C PHE A 161 -9.10 0.59 -18.98
N ALA A 162 -8.21 -0.16 -18.34
CA ALA A 162 -8.55 -1.07 -17.25
C ALA A 162 -9.08 -0.34 -16.02
N ARG A 163 -8.48 0.80 -15.64
CA ARG A 163 -8.94 1.62 -14.51
C ARG A 163 -10.30 2.27 -14.78
N ASN A 164 -10.52 2.77 -15.99
CA ASN A 164 -11.83 3.29 -16.40
C ASN A 164 -12.88 2.17 -16.46
N ARG A 165 -12.48 0.94 -16.81
CA ARG A 165 -13.37 -0.22 -16.71
C ARG A 165 -13.73 -0.54 -15.26
N ALA A 166 -12.76 -0.57 -14.35
CA ALA A 166 -13.02 -0.70 -12.92
C ALA A 166 -14.00 0.37 -12.41
N LEU A 167 -13.78 1.63 -12.81
CA LEU A 167 -14.62 2.77 -12.44
C LEU A 167 -16.09 2.57 -12.83
N ARG A 168 -16.33 2.06 -14.03
CA ARG A 168 -17.68 1.75 -14.53
C ARG A 168 -18.32 0.56 -13.83
N GLU A 169 -17.55 -0.46 -13.49
CA GLU A 169 -18.02 -1.76 -12.96
C GLU A 169 -18.16 -1.81 -11.44
N ALA A 170 -17.49 -0.90 -10.75
CA ALA A 170 -17.52 -0.75 -9.31
C ALA A 170 -18.93 -0.40 -8.81
N ARG A 171 -19.35 -1.11 -7.76
CA ARG A 171 -20.61 -0.90 -7.04
C ARG A 171 -20.42 -0.09 -5.77
N GLY A 172 -19.19 -0.01 -5.26
CA GLY A 172 -18.84 0.76 -4.09
C GLY A 172 -18.79 2.26 -4.38
N ASP A 173 -19.14 3.04 -3.37
CA ASP A 173 -19.00 4.49 -3.39
C ASP A 173 -17.53 4.91 -3.27
N ILE A 174 -16.70 4.08 -2.65
CA ILE A 174 -15.24 4.19 -2.67
C ILE A 174 -14.67 3.17 -3.65
N LEU A 175 -13.85 3.65 -4.58
CA LEU A 175 -13.07 2.80 -5.47
C LEU A 175 -11.60 2.83 -5.07
N ALA A 176 -11.10 1.72 -4.54
CA ALA A 176 -9.71 1.52 -4.19
C ALA A 176 -8.99 0.73 -5.28
N PHE A 177 -7.83 1.20 -5.72
CA PHE A 177 -6.94 0.52 -6.65
C PHE A 177 -5.75 -0.06 -5.91
N VAL A 178 -5.44 -1.32 -6.24
CA VAL A 178 -4.25 -2.04 -5.80
C VAL A 178 -3.62 -2.68 -7.03
N ASP A 179 -2.31 -2.51 -7.22
CA ASP A 179 -1.60 -3.13 -8.34
C ASP A 179 -1.49 -4.66 -8.14
N ASP A 180 -1.42 -5.41 -9.25
CA ASP A 180 -1.44 -6.88 -9.22
C ASP A 180 -0.20 -7.53 -8.58
N ASP A 181 0.86 -6.77 -8.37
CA ASP A 181 2.10 -7.19 -7.71
C ASP A 181 2.24 -6.70 -6.26
N VAL A 182 1.19 -6.08 -5.71
CA VAL A 182 1.12 -5.65 -4.32
C VAL A 182 0.69 -6.80 -3.40
N VAL A 183 1.26 -6.83 -2.20
CA VAL A 183 0.76 -7.61 -1.07
C VAL A 183 0.25 -6.60 -0.04
N VAL A 184 -1.06 -6.59 0.19
CA VAL A 184 -1.66 -5.64 1.13
C VAL A 184 -1.36 -6.03 2.57
N ASP A 185 -1.17 -5.02 3.42
CA ASP A 185 -1.08 -5.24 4.86
C ASP A 185 -2.43 -5.74 5.40
N HIS A 186 -2.43 -6.66 6.37
CA HIS A 186 -3.65 -7.18 6.98
C HIS A 186 -4.57 -6.08 7.55
N GLY A 187 -3.99 -4.96 7.99
CA GLY A 187 -4.73 -3.79 8.50
C GLY A 187 -5.08 -2.76 7.42
N TRP A 188 -4.83 -3.03 6.14
CA TRP A 188 -4.97 -2.06 5.04
C TRP A 188 -6.38 -1.48 4.93
N LEU A 189 -7.42 -2.33 4.90
CA LEU A 189 -8.80 -1.88 4.80
C LEU A 189 -9.24 -1.11 6.06
N GLY A 190 -8.80 -1.53 7.24
CA GLY A 190 -9.01 -0.79 8.50
C GLY A 190 -8.32 0.58 8.50
N GLY A 191 -7.13 0.67 7.89
CA GLY A 191 -6.42 1.93 7.68
C GLY A 191 -7.17 2.89 6.76
N LEU A 192 -7.73 2.39 5.65
CA LEU A 192 -8.57 3.19 4.75
C LEU A 192 -9.86 3.65 5.43
N HIS A 193 -10.52 2.77 6.19
CA HIS A 193 -11.68 3.11 7.01
C HIS A 193 -11.35 4.25 7.99
N ALA A 194 -10.25 4.12 8.75
CA ALA A 194 -9.84 5.17 9.69
C ALA A 194 -9.53 6.50 8.99
N ALA A 195 -8.85 6.47 7.84
CA ALA A 195 -8.56 7.67 7.06
C ALA A 195 -9.84 8.38 6.59
N TRP A 196 -10.84 7.62 6.14
CA TRP A 196 -12.16 8.13 5.75
C TRP A 196 -12.90 8.73 6.94
N SER A 197 -13.06 7.99 8.04
CA SER A 197 -13.83 8.43 9.20
C SER A 197 -13.26 9.70 9.84
N GLU A 198 -11.94 9.90 9.77
CA GLU A 198 -11.26 11.12 10.22
C GLU A 198 -11.33 12.28 9.20
N ASN A 199 -11.55 11.99 7.91
CA ASN A 199 -11.52 12.97 6.82
C ASN A 199 -12.69 12.77 5.83
N PRO A 200 -13.96 12.88 6.27
CA PRO A 200 -15.13 12.58 5.42
C PRO A 200 -15.31 13.54 4.23
N ASP A 201 -14.61 14.68 4.23
CA ASP A 201 -14.60 15.63 3.13
C ASP A 201 -13.53 15.34 2.06
N ALA A 202 -12.60 14.42 2.33
CA ALA A 202 -11.63 14.01 1.32
C ALA A 202 -12.29 13.21 0.19
N ARG A 203 -11.73 13.34 -1.03
CA ARG A 203 -12.21 12.64 -2.23
C ARG A 203 -11.17 11.72 -2.87
N GLY A 204 -9.96 11.71 -2.32
CA GLY A 204 -8.86 10.86 -2.73
C GLY A 204 -7.96 10.55 -1.54
N PHE A 205 -7.48 9.32 -1.50
CA PHE A 205 -6.61 8.78 -0.47
C PHE A 205 -5.48 8.02 -1.15
N THR A 206 -4.30 8.09 -0.57
CA THR A 206 -3.17 7.22 -0.90
C THR A 206 -2.61 6.69 0.40
N GLY A 207 -1.90 5.56 0.33
CA GLY A 207 -1.37 4.90 1.51
C GLY A 207 0.13 4.63 1.43
N LEU A 208 0.66 4.17 2.55
CA LEU A 208 2.03 3.69 2.67
C LEU A 208 2.27 2.53 1.70
N VAL A 209 3.38 2.58 0.95
CA VAL A 209 3.86 1.50 0.09
C VAL A 209 5.28 1.16 0.48
N LEU A 210 5.48 -0.02 1.07
CA LEU A 210 6.78 -0.54 1.50
C LEU A 210 7.32 -1.54 0.47
N PRO A 211 8.65 -1.77 0.41
CA PRO A 211 9.21 -2.81 -0.44
C PRO A 211 8.74 -4.19 0.02
N TYR A 212 8.27 -5.01 -0.92
CA TYR A 212 7.97 -6.43 -0.64
C TYR A 212 9.24 -7.26 -0.48
N THR A 213 10.27 -6.96 -1.28
CA THR A 213 11.58 -7.62 -1.22
C THR A 213 12.70 -6.65 -1.58
N LEU A 214 13.91 -6.97 -1.11
CA LEU A 214 15.13 -6.22 -1.34
C LEU A 214 16.26 -7.19 -1.72
N SER A 215 16.03 -8.00 -2.75
CA SER A 215 16.95 -9.05 -3.19
C SER A 215 17.96 -8.59 -4.26
N SER A 216 17.91 -7.31 -4.63
CA SER A 216 18.80 -6.73 -5.65
C SER A 216 19.28 -5.34 -5.28
N ARG A 217 20.43 -4.95 -5.86
CA ARG A 217 21.04 -3.63 -5.67
C ARG A 217 20.11 -2.51 -6.11
N ALA A 218 19.37 -2.73 -7.20
CA ALA A 218 18.44 -1.75 -7.73
C ALA A 218 17.31 -1.47 -6.73
N GLN A 219 16.72 -2.51 -6.14
CA GLN A 219 15.68 -2.37 -5.11
C GLN A 219 16.20 -1.64 -3.86
N ILE A 220 17.40 -2.01 -3.38
CA ILE A 220 18.01 -1.37 -2.21
C ILE A 220 18.27 0.12 -2.48
N LEU A 221 18.90 0.44 -3.62
CA LEU A 221 19.18 1.83 -3.99
C LEU A 221 17.90 2.64 -4.18
N PHE A 222 16.85 2.05 -4.76
CA PHE A 222 15.55 2.71 -4.91
C PHE A 222 14.96 3.09 -3.55
N GLU A 223 14.96 2.15 -2.59
CA GLU A 223 14.44 2.38 -1.24
C GLU A 223 15.31 3.32 -0.39
N GLN A 224 16.62 3.41 -0.66
CA GLN A 224 17.53 4.38 -0.05
C GLN A 224 17.34 5.80 -0.60
N ARG A 225 16.91 5.95 -1.85
CA ARG A 225 16.80 7.24 -2.55
C ARG A 225 15.41 7.87 -2.52
N GLY A 226 14.41 7.17 -1.99
CA GLY A 226 13.09 7.76 -1.75
C GLY A 226 11.95 6.75 -1.71
N GLY A 227 12.08 5.61 -2.40
CA GLY A 227 11.04 4.58 -2.48
C GLY A 227 9.65 5.12 -2.86
N PHE A 228 8.61 4.33 -2.59
CA PHE A 228 7.21 4.76 -2.66
C PHE A 228 6.59 5.11 -1.31
N ARG A 229 7.36 4.99 -0.21
CA ARG A 229 6.84 5.05 1.16
C ARG A 229 6.18 6.38 1.50
N ARG A 230 6.73 7.50 1.00
CA ARG A 230 6.31 8.89 1.30
C ARG A 230 6.23 9.25 2.81
N GLY A 231 6.80 8.41 3.66
CA GLY A 231 6.84 8.62 5.11
C GLY A 231 5.64 8.03 5.83
N PHE A 232 5.64 8.17 7.15
CA PHE A 232 4.57 7.67 8.04
C PHE A 232 3.64 8.77 8.53
N ASP A 233 3.96 10.02 8.20
CA ASP A 233 3.18 11.18 8.60
C ASP A 233 1.97 11.34 7.68
N ARG A 234 0.83 11.68 8.27
CA ARG A 234 -0.39 11.95 7.51
C ARG A 234 -0.29 13.34 6.87
N ILE A 235 -0.43 13.40 5.56
CA ILE A 235 -0.42 14.65 4.81
C ILE A 235 -1.81 14.86 4.21
N ARG A 236 -2.38 16.05 4.42
CA ARG A 236 -3.66 16.44 3.85
C ARG A 236 -3.48 17.60 2.89
N TYR A 237 -3.86 17.36 1.63
CA TYR A 237 -3.82 18.37 0.59
C TYR A 237 -5.18 19.07 0.49
N ARG A 238 -5.17 20.41 0.42
CA ARG A 238 -6.33 21.26 0.09
C ARG A 238 -5.97 22.10 -1.14
N GLN A 239 -6.92 22.92 -1.63
CA GLN A 239 -6.82 23.72 -2.86
C GLN A 239 -5.37 24.19 -3.10
N ALA A 240 -4.81 23.71 -4.21
CA ALA A 240 -3.37 23.55 -4.42
C ALA A 240 -2.58 24.88 -4.38
N GLN A 241 -2.09 25.25 -3.22
CA GLN A 241 -0.77 25.88 -3.13
C GLN A 241 0.25 24.76 -2.89
N LEU A 242 0.48 23.99 -3.94
CA LEU A 242 1.75 23.28 -4.02
C LEU A 242 2.72 24.31 -4.55
N ASP A 243 3.59 24.85 -3.69
CA ASP A 243 4.76 25.64 -4.09
C ASP A 243 5.75 24.73 -4.83
N ASN A 244 5.31 24.20 -5.96
CA ASN A 244 6.00 23.20 -6.73
C ASN A 244 5.87 23.55 -8.21
N ALA A 245 6.95 24.10 -8.76
CA ALA A 245 7.06 24.49 -10.16
C ALA A 245 6.84 23.32 -11.13
N LEU A 246 6.90 22.07 -10.66
CA LEU A 246 6.67 20.86 -11.45
C LEU A 246 5.24 20.32 -11.34
N PHE A 247 4.32 21.01 -10.66
CA PHE A 247 2.92 20.63 -10.67
C PHE A 247 2.30 20.92 -12.06
N PRO A 248 1.52 19.99 -12.67
CA PRO A 248 1.07 18.69 -12.15
C PRO A 248 1.98 17.50 -12.50
N CYS A 249 3.10 17.70 -13.20
CA CYS A 249 4.04 16.64 -13.63
C CYS A 249 4.66 15.83 -12.46
N SER A 250 4.54 16.29 -11.22
CA SER A 250 5.00 15.59 -10.02
C SER A 250 3.86 14.96 -9.20
N ALA A 251 2.87 14.32 -9.83
CA ALA A 251 1.73 13.72 -9.13
C ALA A 251 2.13 12.69 -8.03
N GLY A 252 3.34 12.12 -8.13
CA GLY A 252 3.90 11.23 -7.11
C GLY A 252 4.03 11.84 -5.70
N ILE A 253 3.95 13.17 -5.55
CA ILE A 253 3.86 13.84 -4.24
C ILE A 253 2.60 13.41 -3.46
N PHE A 254 1.53 13.06 -4.17
CA PHE A 254 0.28 12.62 -3.55
C PHE A 254 0.33 11.17 -3.12
N GLY A 255 1.25 10.35 -3.62
CA GLY A 255 1.37 8.93 -3.31
C GLY A 255 1.74 8.09 -4.54
N ALA A 256 1.67 6.77 -4.41
CA ALA A 256 1.91 5.83 -5.50
C ALA A 256 0.59 5.26 -6.02
N GLY A 257 0.48 5.07 -7.34
CA GLY A 257 -0.73 4.52 -7.97
C GLY A 257 -1.08 3.09 -7.55
N ALA A 258 -0.11 2.37 -6.97
CA ALA A 258 -0.27 1.01 -6.45
C ALA A 258 -1.13 0.90 -5.19
N ASN A 259 -1.43 2.02 -4.52
CA ASN A 259 -2.25 2.07 -3.31
C ASN A 259 -2.97 3.42 -3.22
N MET A 260 -4.13 3.51 -3.88
CA MET A 260 -4.95 4.72 -3.95
C MET A 260 -6.43 4.39 -3.86
N ALA A 261 -7.23 5.29 -3.30
CA ALA A 261 -8.67 5.16 -3.25
C ALA A 261 -9.36 6.50 -3.49
N PHE A 262 -10.51 6.48 -4.15
CA PHE A 262 -11.24 7.68 -4.52
C PHE A 262 -12.71 7.56 -4.19
N ASP A 263 -13.33 8.70 -3.89
CA ASP A 263 -14.77 8.84 -4.01
C ASP A 263 -15.15 8.61 -5.49
N ARG A 264 -15.91 7.55 -5.75
CA ARG A 264 -16.20 7.08 -7.10
C ARG A 264 -16.99 8.11 -7.89
N ALA A 265 -17.96 8.77 -7.26
CA ALA A 265 -18.77 9.80 -7.89
C ALA A 265 -17.92 11.00 -8.34
N THR A 266 -16.99 11.45 -7.49
CA THR A 266 -16.04 12.50 -7.83
C THR A 266 -15.13 12.08 -8.97
N LEU A 267 -14.58 10.86 -8.93
CA LEU A 267 -13.69 10.37 -9.98
C LEU A 267 -14.41 10.29 -11.34
N LEU A 268 -15.68 9.88 -11.36
CA LEU A 268 -16.53 9.94 -12.56
C LEU A 268 -16.76 11.38 -13.04
N ALA A 269 -17.08 12.30 -12.13
CA ALA A 269 -17.40 13.69 -12.45
C ALA A 269 -16.21 14.45 -13.07
N ILE A 270 -14.97 14.09 -12.69
CA ILE A 270 -13.75 14.68 -13.26
C ILE A 270 -13.25 13.97 -14.53
N GLY A 271 -13.97 12.95 -15.02
CA GLY A 271 -13.68 12.27 -16.29
C GLY A 271 -12.83 11.00 -16.18
N GLY A 272 -12.53 10.51 -14.97
CA GLY A 272 -11.74 9.30 -14.77
C GLY A 272 -10.26 9.47 -15.12
N PHE A 273 -9.64 8.42 -15.66
CA PHE A 273 -8.24 8.44 -16.09
C PHE A 273 -8.15 8.76 -17.58
N ASP A 274 -7.32 9.74 -17.95
CA ASP A 274 -7.12 10.12 -19.35
C ASP A 274 -6.42 8.99 -20.12
N GLU A 275 -7.15 8.40 -21.08
CA GLU A 275 -6.68 7.29 -21.91
C GLU A 275 -5.52 7.72 -22.85
N ALA A 276 -5.35 9.01 -23.11
CA ALA A 276 -4.20 9.53 -23.87
C ALA A 276 -2.90 9.54 -23.04
N LEU A 277 -3.01 9.53 -21.70
CA LEU A 277 -1.88 9.46 -20.77
C LEU A 277 -1.59 8.02 -20.34
N ASP A 278 -2.10 7.02 -21.07
CA ASP A 278 -1.77 5.63 -20.85
C ASP A 278 -0.31 5.37 -21.26
N THR A 279 0.61 5.73 -20.36
CA THR A 279 2.04 5.58 -20.57
C THR A 279 2.48 4.21 -20.11
N GLY A 280 2.31 3.24 -20.99
CA GLY A 280 2.99 1.96 -20.94
C GLY A 280 2.89 1.31 -22.31
N PRO A 281 4.00 1.00 -23.02
CA PRO A 281 3.95 -0.26 -23.76
C PRO A 281 3.61 -1.39 -22.76
N PRO A 282 3.02 -2.51 -23.21
CA PRO A 282 3.00 -3.72 -22.40
C PRO A 282 4.35 -4.01 -21.74
#